data_AF-A0A8J2W5P7-F1
#
_entry.id   AF-A0A8J2W5P7-F1
#
_cell.length_a   1.000
_cell.length_b   1.000
_cell.length_c   1.000
_cell.angle_alpha   90.00
_cell.angle_beta   90.00
_cell.angle_gamma   90.00
#
_symmetry.space_group_name_H-M   'P 1'
#
loop_
_entity.id
_entity.type
_entity.pdbx_description
1 polymer ?
#
loop_
_entity_poly.entity_id
_entity_poly.type
_entity_poly.pdbx_seq_one_letter_code
_entity_poly.pdbx_strand_id
1 'polypeptide(L)'
;MDSLKKSLLELTGTFNTRMAEFQKDLKAVSPATSPTSNINAQFMTFRTFVLSALESLQVQVELLTRQQDEFEMRSRRKIILIHGVPEEKKENTSSLVTKILSEHLKFSQFSLSDYTRCHRLGSSAGNKPRAILVRFKDVLLRDKISSSGRYF
;
A
#
# COMPACT_ATOMS: atom_id res chain seq x y z
N MET A 1 3.34 -1.66 -8.68
CA MET A 1 2.28 -0.82 -9.27
C MET A 1 2.60 -0.41 -10.70
N ASP A 2 3.79 0.14 -10.98
CA ASP A 2 4.17 0.57 -12.34
C ASP A 2 4.20 -0.56 -13.36
N SER A 3 4.66 -1.75 -12.96
CA SER A 3 4.63 -2.95 -13.81
C SER A 3 3.21 -3.37 -14.19
N LEU A 4 2.23 -3.18 -13.31
CA LEU A 4 0.82 -3.54 -13.56
C LEU A 4 0.15 -2.50 -14.47
N LYS A 5 0.44 -1.20 -14.25
CA LYS A 5 0.00 -0.12 -15.16
C LYS A 5 0.56 -0.30 -16.56
N LYS A 6 1.86 -0.62 -16.67
CA LYS A 6 2.51 -0.91 -17.95
C LYS A 6 1.88 -2.12 -18.64
N SER A 7 1.62 -3.20 -17.91
CA SER A 7 0.96 -4.40 -18.44
C SER A 7 -0.48 -4.11 -18.93
N LEU A 8 -1.24 -3.27 -18.22
CA LEU A 8 -2.58 -2.87 -18.66
C LEU A 8 -2.54 -1.98 -19.92
N LEU A 9 -1.59 -1.05 -19.99
CA LEU A 9 -1.38 -0.22 -21.18
C LEU A 9 -0.95 -1.08 -22.38
N GLU A 10 -0.07 -2.05 -22.18
CA GLU A 10 0.35 -3.01 -23.20
C GLU A 10 -0.81 -3.91 -23.65
N LEU A 11 -1.65 -4.38 -22.72
CA LEU A 11 -2.84 -5.17 -23.03
C LEU A 11 -3.86 -4.34 -23.84
N THR A 12 -4.10 -3.10 -23.42
CA THR A 12 -5.00 -2.17 -24.11
C THR A 12 -4.48 -1.83 -25.51
N GLY A 13 -3.17 -1.60 -25.63
CA GLY A 13 -2.51 -1.37 -26.92
C GLY A 13 -2.60 -2.59 -27.84
N THR A 14 -2.28 -3.78 -27.32
CA THR A 14 -2.36 -5.04 -28.08
C THR A 14 -3.80 -5.32 -28.53
N PHE A 15 -4.76 -5.12 -27.64
CA PHE A 15 -6.18 -5.27 -27.95
C PHE A 15 -6.60 -4.30 -29.06
N ASN A 16 -6.29 -3.01 -28.93
CA ASN A 16 -6.61 -2.01 -29.96
C ASN A 16 -5.97 -2.34 -31.31
N THR A 17 -4.72 -2.80 -31.34
CA THR A 17 -4.03 -3.21 -32.57
C THR A 17 -4.70 -4.42 -33.21
N ARG A 18 -4.95 -5.48 -32.44
CA ARG A 18 -5.67 -6.68 -32.93
C ARG A 18 -7.08 -6.34 -33.39
N MET A 19 -7.71 -5.36 -32.76
CA MET A 19 -9.01 -4.86 -33.14
C MET A 19 -8.99 -4.09 -34.46
N ALA A 20 -7.97 -3.27 -34.67
CA ALA A 20 -7.77 -2.54 -35.92
C ALA A 20 -7.48 -3.50 -37.09
N GLU A 21 -6.67 -4.54 -36.85
CA GLU A 21 -6.41 -5.63 -37.80
C GLU A 21 -7.70 -6.35 -38.17
N PHE A 22 -8.47 -6.81 -37.17
CA PHE A 22 -9.73 -7.50 -37.41
C PHE A 22 -10.76 -6.63 -38.16
N GLN A 23 -10.83 -5.33 -37.84
CA GLN A 23 -11.71 -4.39 -38.54
C GLN A 23 -11.27 -4.17 -39.99
N LYS A 24 -9.96 -4.21 -40.27
CA LYS A 24 -9.41 -4.12 -41.63
C LYS A 24 -9.77 -5.37 -42.44
N ASP A 25 -9.66 -6.55 -41.86
CA ASP A 25 -10.00 -7.82 -42.50
C ASP A 25 -11.49 -7.93 -42.79
N LEU A 26 -12.35 -7.47 -41.87
CA LEU A 26 -13.79 -7.36 -42.11
C LEU A 26 -14.15 -6.43 -43.29
N LYS A 27 -13.39 -5.35 -43.48
CA LYS A 27 -13.59 -4.42 -44.61
C LYS A 27 -13.11 -4.99 -45.95
N ALA A 28 -12.07 -5.84 -45.93
CA ALA A 28 -11.48 -6.43 -47.13
C ALA A 28 -12.33 -7.56 -47.76
N VAL A 29 -13.20 -8.21 -46.97
CA VAL A 29 -14.02 -9.37 -47.42
C VAL A 29 -15.31 -8.96 -48.15
N SER A 30 -15.54 -7.68 -48.45
CA SER A 30 -16.83 -7.21 -48.99
C SER A 30 -16.85 -7.07 -50.53
N PRO A 31 -17.65 -7.90 -51.23
CA PRO A 31 -18.66 -7.38 -52.15
C PRO A 31 -20.07 -7.84 -51.73
N ALA A 32 -21.00 -6.88 -51.68
CA ALA A 32 -22.48 -6.98 -51.60
C ALA A 32 -23.14 -8.26 -51.02
N THR A 33 -23.89 -8.12 -49.91
CA THR A 33 -25.32 -8.52 -49.69
C THR A 33 -25.65 -8.69 -48.20
N SER A 34 -25.78 -7.59 -47.44
CA SER A 34 -26.67 -7.45 -46.26
C SER A 34 -26.61 -8.44 -45.05
N PRO A 35 -25.45 -8.74 -44.42
CA PRO A 35 -25.44 -9.08 -42.98
C PRO A 35 -24.33 -8.37 -42.19
N THR A 36 -23.46 -7.60 -42.87
CA THR A 36 -22.22 -7.03 -42.33
C THR A 36 -22.44 -5.86 -41.37
N SER A 37 -23.56 -5.14 -41.50
CA SER A 37 -23.91 -4.04 -40.60
C SER A 37 -24.20 -4.51 -39.17
N ASN A 38 -24.87 -5.67 -39.02
CA ASN A 38 -25.19 -6.25 -37.71
C ASN A 38 -23.94 -6.76 -36.99
N ILE A 39 -23.05 -7.47 -37.70
CA ILE A 39 -21.78 -7.97 -37.13
C ILE A 39 -20.89 -6.81 -36.70
N ASN A 40 -20.79 -5.76 -37.52
CA ASN A 40 -20.00 -4.58 -37.16
C ASN A 40 -20.59 -3.84 -35.95
N ALA A 41 -21.91 -3.73 -35.84
CA ALA A 41 -22.57 -3.13 -34.67
C ALA A 41 -22.36 -3.97 -33.40
N GLN A 42 -22.49 -5.29 -33.47
CA GLN A 42 -22.23 -6.20 -32.36
C GLN A 42 -20.77 -6.15 -31.91
N PHE A 43 -19.84 -6.09 -32.87
CA PHE A 43 -18.41 -5.95 -32.60
C PHE A 43 -18.08 -4.63 -31.92
N MET A 44 -18.63 -3.50 -32.39
CA MET A 44 -18.45 -2.20 -31.74
C MET A 44 -19.03 -2.19 -30.32
N THR A 45 -20.18 -2.84 -30.12
CA THR A 45 -20.78 -2.99 -28.79
C THR A 45 -19.89 -3.80 -27.86
N PHE A 46 -19.36 -4.94 -28.33
CA PHE A 46 -18.41 -5.77 -27.57
C PHE A 46 -17.13 -5.00 -27.24
N ARG A 47 -16.56 -4.28 -28.21
CA ARG A 47 -15.36 -3.47 -28.03
C ARG A 47 -15.57 -2.42 -26.94
N THR A 48 -16.65 -1.65 -27.02
CA THR A 48 -16.98 -0.63 -26.02
C THR A 48 -17.17 -1.27 -24.64
N PHE A 49 -17.86 -2.41 -24.57
CA PHE A 49 -18.03 -3.14 -23.32
C PHE A 49 -16.68 -3.56 -22.71
N VAL A 50 -15.80 -4.21 -23.48
CA VAL A 50 -14.49 -4.66 -23.00
C VAL A 50 -13.62 -3.50 -22.54
N LEU A 51 -13.56 -2.41 -23.32
CA LEU A 51 -12.79 -1.23 -22.94
C LEU A 51 -13.35 -0.58 -21.67
N SER A 52 -14.68 -0.44 -21.55
CA SER A 52 -15.30 0.10 -20.35
C SER A 52 -15.06 -0.78 -19.11
N ALA A 53 -15.04 -2.11 -19.28
CA ALA A 53 -14.75 -3.04 -18.20
C ALA A 53 -13.28 -2.94 -17.75
N LEU A 54 -12.35 -2.80 -18.69
CA LEU A 54 -10.93 -2.60 -18.40
C LEU A 54 -10.67 -1.26 -17.69
N GLU A 55 -11.30 -0.18 -18.15
CA GLU A 55 -11.24 1.14 -17.50
C GLU A 55 -11.81 1.07 -16.07
N SER A 56 -12.96 0.42 -15.89
CA SER A 56 -13.54 0.23 -14.56
C SER A 56 -12.61 -0.56 -13.63
N LEU A 57 -11.99 -1.63 -14.14
CA LEU A 57 -11.04 -2.43 -13.38
C LEU A 57 -9.81 -1.61 -12.98
N GLN A 58 -9.30 -0.78 -13.89
CA GLN A 58 -8.18 0.12 -13.60
C GLN A 58 -8.50 1.06 -12.44
N VAL A 59 -9.67 1.70 -12.48
CA VAL A 59 -10.12 2.62 -11.42
C VAL A 59 -10.28 1.88 -10.09
N GLN A 60 -10.83 0.67 -10.09
CA GLN A 60 -10.97 -0.14 -8.89
C GLN A 60 -9.61 -0.51 -8.27
N VAL A 61 -8.63 -0.90 -9.09
CA VAL A 61 -7.27 -1.21 -8.63
C VAL A 61 -6.59 0.01 -8.02
N GLU A 62 -6.75 1.20 -8.62
CA GLU A 62 -6.21 2.44 -8.08
C GLU A 62 -6.86 2.80 -6.73
N LEU A 63 -8.17 2.64 -6.60
CA LEU A 63 -8.89 2.85 -5.35
C LEU A 63 -8.40 1.91 -4.24
N LEU A 64 -8.26 0.62 -4.54
CA LEU A 64 -7.76 -0.38 -3.59
C LEU A 64 -6.34 -0.07 -3.14
N THR A 65 -5.47 0.38 -4.06
CA THR A 65 -4.10 0.78 -3.73
C THR A 65 -4.09 1.94 -2.75
N ARG A 66 -4.91 2.98 -3.01
CA ARG A 66 -5.03 4.14 -2.11
C ARG A 66 -5.56 3.74 -0.74
N GLN A 67 -6.56 2.86 -0.69
CA GLN A 67 -7.10 2.36 0.58
C GLN A 67 -6.07 1.55 1.35
N GLN A 68 -5.28 0.72 0.67
CA GLN A 68 -4.19 -0.04 1.28
C GLN A 68 -3.15 0.90 1.91
N ASP A 69 -2.72 1.92 1.18
CA ASP A 69 -1.78 2.92 1.71
C ASP A 69 -2.38 3.64 2.94
N GLU A 70 -3.65 4.04 2.89
CA GLU A 70 -4.30 4.65 4.06
C GLU A 70 -4.37 3.69 5.25
N PHE A 71 -4.67 2.42 5.04
CA PHE A 71 -4.70 1.42 6.13
C PHE A 71 -3.33 1.18 6.70
N GLU A 72 -2.30 1.11 5.87
CA GLU A 72 -0.93 0.99 6.32
C GLU A 72 -0.48 2.22 7.11
N MET A 73 -0.74 3.43 6.60
CA MET A 73 -0.48 4.68 7.30
C MET A 73 -1.23 4.72 8.65
N ARG A 74 -2.53 4.38 8.66
CA ARG A 74 -3.33 4.29 9.90
C ARG A 74 -2.75 3.28 10.88
N SER A 75 -2.25 2.13 10.41
CA SER A 75 -1.59 1.14 11.26
C SER A 75 -0.27 1.65 11.83
N ARG A 76 0.54 2.35 11.03
CA ARG A 76 1.83 2.92 11.42
C ARG A 76 1.70 4.13 12.36
N ARG A 77 0.57 4.83 12.37
CA ARG A 77 0.28 5.95 13.31
C ARG A 77 0.33 5.58 14.78
N LYS A 78 0.30 4.30 15.14
CA LYS A 78 0.46 3.85 16.53
C LYS A 78 1.90 3.44 16.87
N ILE A 79 2.85 3.64 15.96
CA ILE A 79 4.21 3.11 16.08
C ILE A 79 5.21 4.25 16.27
N ILE A 80 6.15 4.06 17.18
CA ILE A 80 7.36 4.88 17.33
C ILE A 80 8.58 3.96 17.23
N LEU A 81 9.64 4.46 16.61
CA LEU A 81 10.96 3.85 16.61
C LEU A 81 11.86 4.61 17.58
N ILE A 82 12.47 3.87 18.51
CA ILE A 82 13.44 4.43 19.44
C ILE A 82 14.83 3.92 19.04
N HIS A 83 15.75 4.85 18.81
CA HIS A 83 17.13 4.58 18.40
C HIS A 83 18.11 4.81 19.56
N GLY A 84 19.34 4.31 19.42
CA GLY A 84 20.43 4.60 20.36
C GLY A 84 20.39 3.87 21.69
N VAL A 85 19.42 2.98 21.92
CA VAL A 85 19.31 2.22 23.16
C VAL A 85 20.27 1.02 23.12
N PRO A 86 21.25 0.88 24.03
CA PRO A 86 22.15 -0.27 24.08
C PRO A 86 21.39 -1.61 24.17
N GLU A 87 21.93 -2.68 23.60
CA GLU A 87 21.30 -4.00 23.61
C GLU A 87 21.85 -4.87 24.75
N GLU A 88 20.95 -5.49 25.51
CA GLU A 88 21.31 -6.46 26.55
C GLU A 88 20.78 -7.87 26.23
N LYS A 89 21.52 -8.90 26.64
CA LYS A 89 21.09 -10.30 26.50
C LYS A 89 19.88 -10.54 27.41
N LYS A 90 18.74 -10.93 26.83
CA LYS A 90 17.43 -11.15 27.50
C LYS A 90 16.79 -9.87 28.06
N GLU A 91 16.88 -8.76 27.33
CA GLU A 91 16.18 -7.52 27.71
C GLU A 91 14.65 -7.65 27.63
N ASN A 92 13.94 -7.02 28.58
CA ASN A 92 12.51 -6.76 28.46
C ASN A 92 12.31 -5.36 27.86
N THR A 93 12.17 -5.29 26.54
CA THR A 93 12.06 -4.02 25.82
C THR A 93 10.90 -3.14 26.30
N SER A 94 9.74 -3.71 26.67
CA SER A 94 8.61 -2.93 27.18
C SER A 94 8.94 -2.19 28.48
N SER A 95 9.60 -2.87 29.42
CA SER A 95 10.02 -2.28 30.69
C SER A 95 11.11 -1.22 30.47
N LEU A 96 12.06 -1.49 29.57
CA LEU A 96 13.12 -0.55 29.21
C LEU A 96 12.55 0.73 28.59
N VAL A 97 11.66 0.60 27.62
CA VAL A 97 10.99 1.76 27.00
C VAL A 97 10.18 2.55 28.02
N THR A 98 9.48 1.88 28.93
CA THR A 98 8.71 2.58 29.98
C THR A 98 9.62 3.41 30.87
N LYS A 99 10.79 2.88 31.25
CA LYS A 99 11.81 3.63 32.01
C LYS A 99 12.30 4.84 31.23
N ILE A 100 12.75 4.65 29.99
CA ILE A 100 13.24 5.72 29.11
C ILE A 100 12.19 6.83 28.96
N LEU A 101 10.93 6.47 28.67
CA LEU A 101 9.85 7.44 28.53
C LEU A 101 9.58 8.17 29.86
N SER A 102 9.60 7.48 31.00
CA SER A 102 9.39 8.11 32.31
C SER A 102 10.51 9.09 32.70
N GLU A 103 11.77 8.73 32.41
CA GLU A 103 12.95 9.54 32.72
C GLU A 103 13.02 10.79 31.84
N HIS A 104 12.79 10.64 30.54
CA HIS A 104 12.96 11.72 29.58
C HIS A 104 11.74 12.63 29.43
N LEU A 105 10.52 12.08 29.52
CA LEU A 105 9.30 12.86 29.25
C LEU A 105 8.63 13.37 30.52
N LYS A 106 9.15 13.03 31.72
CA LYS A 106 8.55 13.38 33.03
C LYS A 106 7.05 13.06 33.12
N PHE A 107 6.57 12.12 32.31
CA PHE A 107 5.19 11.65 32.31
C PHE A 107 5.12 10.32 33.06
N SER A 108 4.56 10.35 34.27
CA SER A 108 4.44 9.19 35.17
C SER A 108 3.31 8.22 34.82
N GLN A 109 2.62 8.41 33.69
CA GLN A 109 1.35 7.74 33.41
C GLN A 109 1.46 6.57 32.42
N PHE A 110 2.66 6.23 31.94
CA PHE A 110 2.81 5.10 31.01
C PHE A 110 3.00 3.79 31.76
N SER A 111 2.13 2.84 31.43
CA SER A 111 2.11 1.49 31.98
C SER A 111 2.45 0.47 30.89
N LEU A 112 2.87 -0.72 31.29
CA LEU A 112 3.09 -1.83 30.36
C LEU A 112 1.82 -2.20 29.57
N SER A 113 0.64 -1.91 30.13
CA SER A 113 -0.64 -2.12 29.46
C SER A 113 -0.92 -1.16 28.32
N ASP A 114 -0.16 -0.08 28.15
CA ASP A 114 -0.37 0.89 27.06
C ASP A 114 0.25 0.43 25.73
N TYR A 115 1.13 -0.56 25.80
CA TYR A 115 1.76 -1.15 24.62
C TYR A 115 0.96 -2.36 24.12
N THR A 116 0.85 -2.46 22.81
CA THR A 116 0.38 -3.67 22.12
C THR A 116 1.56 -4.57 21.76
N ARG A 117 2.69 -3.97 21.37
CA ARG A 117 3.90 -4.71 20.97
C ARG A 117 5.13 -3.85 21.21
N CYS A 118 6.20 -4.45 21.71
CA CYS A 118 7.49 -3.79 21.88
C CYS A 118 8.60 -4.81 21.60
N HIS A 119 9.49 -4.54 20.64
CA HIS A 119 10.59 -5.45 20.29
C HIS A 119 11.65 -4.74 19.43
N ARG A 120 12.86 -5.31 19.39
CA ARG A 120 13.94 -4.85 18.49
C ARG A 120 13.64 -5.23 17.04
N LEU A 121 14.01 -4.35 16.12
CA LEU A 121 13.88 -4.56 14.68
C LEU A 121 15.15 -5.16 14.07
N GLY A 122 14.96 -6.17 13.21
CA GLY A 122 16.03 -6.74 12.40
C GLY A 122 16.91 -7.77 13.12
N SER A 123 17.84 -8.35 12.36
CA SER A 123 18.82 -9.31 12.87
C SER A 123 20.00 -8.59 13.52
N SER A 124 20.55 -9.18 14.59
CA SER A 124 21.68 -8.64 15.34
C SER A 124 22.97 -8.80 14.52
N ALA A 125 23.22 -7.87 13.59
CA ALA A 125 24.31 -8.00 12.60
C ALA A 125 25.23 -6.77 12.51
N GLY A 126 25.05 -5.74 13.34
CA GLY A 126 25.76 -4.48 13.20
C GLY A 126 26.43 -3.97 14.47
N ASN A 127 27.41 -3.08 14.29
CA ASN A 127 28.08 -2.32 15.35
C ASN A 127 27.18 -1.22 15.98
N LYS A 128 25.92 -1.11 15.54
CA LYS A 128 24.94 -0.12 16.02
C LYS A 128 23.77 -0.85 16.68
N PRO A 129 23.25 -0.35 17.81
CA PRO A 129 22.08 -0.95 18.45
C PRO A 129 20.87 -0.88 17.53
N ARG A 130 20.10 -1.97 17.47
CA ARG A 130 18.85 -2.07 16.70
C ARG A 130 17.80 -1.14 17.26
N ALA A 131 16.96 -0.57 16.39
CA ALA A 131 15.85 0.25 16.83
C ALA A 131 14.81 -0.59 17.59
N ILE A 132 14.19 -0.02 18.62
CA ILE A 132 13.04 -0.61 19.29
C ILE A 132 11.77 -0.11 18.60
N LEU A 133 10.97 -1.03 18.07
CA LEU A 133 9.62 -0.73 17.60
C LEU A 133 8.65 -0.84 18.76
N VAL A 134 7.98 0.27 19.06
CA VAL A 134 6.94 0.36 20.08
C VAL A 134 5.61 0.65 19.40
N ARG A 135 4.63 -0.25 19.57
CA ARG A 135 3.25 -0.06 19.13
C ARG A 135 2.37 0.22 20.33
N PHE A 136 1.75 1.39 20.36
CA PHE A 136 0.81 1.82 21.37
C PHE A 136 -0.60 1.29 21.09
N LYS A 137 -1.42 1.11 22.13
CA LYS A 137 -2.84 0.79 21.98
C LYS A 137 -3.62 1.98 21.40
N ASP A 138 -3.28 3.18 21.84
CA ASP A 138 -3.95 4.42 21.45
C ASP A 138 -2.99 5.35 20.67
N VAL A 139 -3.52 5.99 19.62
CA VAL A 139 -2.81 7.01 18.85
C VAL A 139 -2.59 8.25 19.70
N LEU A 140 -3.52 8.61 20.59
CA LEU A 140 -3.40 9.82 21.42
C LEU A 140 -2.19 9.74 22.36
N LEU A 141 -1.92 8.55 22.91
CA LEU A 141 -0.72 8.30 23.72
C LEU A 141 0.56 8.48 22.89
N ARG A 142 0.56 7.96 21.66
CA ARG A 142 1.67 8.13 20.73
C ARG A 142 1.88 9.60 20.37
N ASP A 143 0.81 10.33 20.06
CA ASP A 143 0.87 11.74 19.68
C ASP A 143 1.38 12.62 20.82
N LYS A 144 1.00 12.32 22.08
CA LYS A 144 1.59 12.97 23.27
C LYS A 144 3.11 12.81 23.27
N ILE A 145 3.62 11.58 23.10
CA ILE A 145 5.06 11.31 23.05
C ILE A 145 5.72 12.04 21.87
N SER A 146 5.12 11.98 20.67
CA SER A 146 5.65 12.70 19.50
C SER A 146 5.65 14.22 19.66
N SER A 147 4.68 14.79 20.38
CA SER A 147 4.58 16.22 20.63
C SER A 147 5.61 16.72 21.66
N SER A 148 5.87 15.92 22.69
CA SER A 148 6.86 16.20 23.74
C SER A 148 8.29 15.87 23.30
N GLY A 149 8.43 14.91 22.38
CA GLY A 149 9.69 14.33 21.95
C GLY A 149 10.27 14.91 20.66
N ARG A 150 10.05 16.18 20.29
CA ARG A 150 10.76 16.84 19.16
C ARG A 150 12.29 16.95 19.34
N TYR A 151 12.88 16.15 20.24
CA TYR A 151 14.28 16.16 20.65
C TYR A 151 14.86 14.73 20.79
N PHE A 152 14.32 13.72 20.07
CA PHE A 152 14.89 12.37 20.00
C PHE A 152 15.00 11.87 18.56
#